data_AF-A0A2S3WU95-F1
#
_entry.id   AF-A0A2S3WU95-F1
#
_cell.length_a   1.000
_cell.length_b   1.000
_cell.length_c   1.000
_cell.angle_alpha   90.00
_cell.angle_beta   90.00
_cell.angle_gamma   90.00
#
_symmetry.space_group_name_H-M   'P 1'
#
loop_
_entity.id
_entity.type
_entity.pdbx_description
1 polymer ?
#
loop_
_entity_poly.entity_id
_entity_poly.type
_entity_poly.pdbx_seq_one_letter_code
_entity_poly.pdbx_strand_id
1 'polypeptide(L)'
;MSGLCAIIVGCGDVGGRLARQLLAKGWQISGLRRSVEQLPEGIAPIAADLSDPAIPQAWPQRSPDYLVYCVAASQHDEAGYQAAYVDGMRHVLAWLAERGQRPRRLLFVSSSSVFAQKEGEWIDETAPTEPEGYSGKVMLEAERLALASGMPASVIRLTGIYGPGREWLLSQVRQGYRVAEEPPLYGNRIHAEDAASLMAFLLQADAEGVALEDCYIGVDDDPAPLADVVAWLREYMGVTEWSDEQRVRRTGSKRCSNARVRALGWAPEYPSYKEGYAAILEGKS
;
A
#
# COMPACT_ATOMS: atom_id res chain seq x y z
N MET A 1 20.99 -16.50 17.67
CA MET A 1 19.67 -16.73 17.04
C MET A 1 19.70 -16.01 15.70
N SER A 2 19.40 -16.66 14.58
CA SER A 2 19.30 -15.96 13.30
C SER A 2 18.14 -14.96 13.38
N GLY A 3 18.35 -13.72 12.90
CA GLY A 3 17.27 -12.72 12.83
C GLY A 3 16.06 -13.22 12.02
N LEU A 4 14.91 -12.56 12.22
CA LEU A 4 13.70 -12.82 11.44
C LEU A 4 13.97 -12.55 9.96
N CYS A 5 13.35 -13.33 9.07
CA CYS A 5 13.52 -13.18 7.64
C CYS A 5 12.18 -12.98 6.91
N ALA A 6 12.17 -12.07 5.93
CA ALA A 6 10.98 -11.79 5.13
C ALA A 6 11.30 -11.77 3.64
N ILE A 7 10.37 -12.26 2.82
CA ILE A 7 10.37 -12.05 1.37
C ILE A 7 9.38 -10.94 1.04
N ILE A 8 9.82 -9.92 0.32
CA ILE A 8 8.96 -8.85 -0.20
C ILE A 8 8.81 -9.06 -1.71
N VAL A 9 7.63 -9.51 -2.11
CA VAL A 9 7.22 -9.67 -3.52
C VAL A 9 6.72 -8.32 -4.03
N GLY A 10 7.43 -7.72 -4.97
CA GLY A 10 7.16 -6.34 -5.39
C GLY A 10 7.92 -5.33 -4.53
N CYS A 11 9.25 -5.34 -4.62
CA CYS A 11 10.11 -4.39 -3.92
C CYS A 11 10.28 -3.08 -4.73
N GLY A 12 9.16 -2.41 -4.99
CA GLY A 12 9.10 -1.08 -5.61
C GLY A 12 9.34 0.04 -4.58
N ASP A 13 8.62 1.14 -4.70
CA ASP A 13 8.72 2.27 -3.75
C ASP A 13 8.32 1.87 -2.32
N VAL A 14 7.05 1.53 -2.07
CA VAL A 14 6.56 1.16 -0.72
C VAL A 14 7.24 -0.11 -0.21
N GLY A 15 7.41 -1.14 -1.05
CA GLY A 15 8.14 -2.36 -0.68
C GLY A 15 9.61 -2.10 -0.33
N GLY A 16 10.28 -1.18 -1.02
CA GLY A 16 11.64 -0.77 -0.72
C GLY A 16 11.76 0.04 0.57
N ARG A 17 10.79 0.92 0.87
CA ARG A 17 10.68 1.61 2.17
C ARG A 17 10.52 0.60 3.30
N LEU A 18 9.61 -0.36 3.15
CA LEU A 18 9.42 -1.45 4.11
C LEU A 18 10.72 -2.23 4.32
N ALA A 19 11.40 -2.61 3.23
CA ALA A 19 12.66 -3.33 3.31
C ALA A 19 13.71 -2.58 4.13
N ARG A 20 13.90 -1.27 3.87
CA ARG A 20 14.82 -0.42 4.64
C ARG A 20 14.47 -0.39 6.13
N GLN A 21 13.19 -0.22 6.45
CA GLN A 21 12.74 -0.17 7.85
C GLN A 21 12.93 -1.51 8.57
N LEU A 22 12.71 -2.64 7.91
CA LEU A 22 12.96 -3.97 8.49
C LEU A 22 14.45 -4.29 8.63
N LEU A 23 15.28 -3.92 7.64
CA LEU A 23 16.74 -4.05 7.71
C LEU A 23 17.31 -3.28 8.91
N ALA A 24 16.81 -2.06 9.18
CA ALA A 24 17.20 -1.27 10.35
C ALA A 24 16.85 -1.95 11.68
N LYS A 25 15.86 -2.86 11.69
CA LYS A 25 15.49 -3.71 12.84
C LYS A 25 16.29 -5.03 12.90
N GLY A 26 17.26 -5.23 12.01
CA GLY A 26 18.09 -6.44 11.97
C GLY A 26 17.43 -7.65 11.28
N TRP A 27 16.37 -7.43 10.51
CA TRP A 27 15.72 -8.51 9.75
C TRP A 27 16.54 -8.84 8.49
N GLN A 28 16.46 -10.09 8.04
CA GLN A 28 17.01 -10.52 6.75
C GLN A 28 15.95 -10.39 5.67
N ILE A 29 16.19 -9.58 4.64
CA ILE A 29 15.18 -9.29 3.62
C ILE A 29 15.63 -9.81 2.27
N SER A 30 14.73 -10.56 1.61
CA SER A 30 14.85 -10.87 0.19
C SER A 30 13.79 -10.09 -0.60
N GLY A 31 14.21 -9.40 -1.65
CA GLY A 31 13.33 -8.55 -2.47
C GLY A 31 13.16 -9.13 -3.86
N LEU A 32 11.92 -9.41 -4.25
CA LEU A 32 11.59 -9.85 -5.60
C LEU A 32 11.26 -8.67 -6.50
N ARG A 33 11.99 -8.55 -7.61
CA ARG A 33 11.80 -7.54 -8.65
C ARG A 33 12.33 -8.05 -9.99
N ARG A 34 11.80 -7.51 -11.10
CA ARG A 34 12.35 -7.75 -12.46
C ARG A 34 13.75 -7.14 -12.60
N SER A 35 13.90 -5.89 -12.19
CA SER A 35 15.16 -5.11 -12.18
C SER A 35 15.74 -5.06 -10.77
N VAL A 36 16.59 -6.03 -10.42
CA VAL A 36 17.15 -6.17 -9.06
C VAL A 36 18.18 -5.08 -8.72
N GLU A 37 18.76 -4.42 -9.72
CA GLU A 37 19.68 -3.29 -9.57
C GLU A 37 19.03 -2.06 -8.90
N GLN A 38 17.69 -2.03 -8.83
CA GLN A 38 16.92 -0.97 -8.19
C GLN A 38 16.49 -1.32 -6.76
N LEU A 39 16.97 -2.44 -6.21
CA LEU A 39 16.74 -2.80 -4.82
C LEU A 39 17.60 -1.94 -3.89
N PRO A 40 17.06 -1.52 -2.72
CA PRO A 40 17.88 -0.94 -1.66
C PRO A 40 19.08 -1.84 -1.27
N GLU A 41 20.15 -1.20 -0.80
CA GLU A 41 21.32 -1.89 -0.27
C GLU A 41 20.95 -2.82 0.90
N GLY A 42 21.63 -3.96 1.00
CA GLY A 42 21.41 -4.95 2.07
C GLY A 42 20.28 -5.95 1.81
N ILE A 43 19.52 -5.80 0.72
CA ILE A 43 18.47 -6.75 0.33
C ILE A 43 19.05 -7.88 -0.54
N ALA A 44 18.72 -9.12 -0.20
CA ALA A 44 19.04 -10.27 -1.06
C ALA A 44 18.14 -10.26 -2.32
N PRO A 45 18.71 -10.19 -3.54
CA PRO A 45 17.92 -10.03 -4.74
C PRO A 45 17.25 -11.34 -5.19
N ILE A 46 15.97 -11.26 -5.58
CA ILE A 46 15.25 -12.33 -6.29
C ILE A 46 14.79 -11.76 -7.65
N ALA A 47 15.54 -12.06 -8.70
CA ALA A 47 15.17 -11.66 -10.05
C ALA A 47 14.01 -12.55 -10.56
N ALA A 48 12.84 -11.96 -10.80
CA ALA A 48 11.69 -12.68 -11.31
C ALA A 48 10.67 -11.75 -11.98
N ASP A 49 9.95 -12.30 -12.97
CA ASP A 49 8.71 -11.75 -13.50
C ASP A 49 7.54 -12.62 -13.00
N LEU A 50 6.53 -11.99 -12.38
CA LEU A 50 5.39 -12.70 -11.81
C LEU A 50 4.45 -13.27 -12.88
N SER A 51 4.62 -12.92 -14.15
CA SER A 51 3.92 -13.58 -15.26
C SER A 51 4.51 -14.96 -15.60
N ASP A 52 5.74 -15.25 -15.18
CA ASP A 52 6.36 -16.57 -15.34
C ASP A 52 5.95 -17.46 -14.15
N PRO A 53 5.31 -18.62 -14.38
CA PRO A 53 4.96 -19.54 -13.31
C PRO A 53 6.16 -20.29 -12.72
N ALA A 54 7.35 -20.26 -13.34
CA ALA A 54 8.51 -20.97 -12.85
C ALA A 54 9.05 -20.37 -11.54
N ILE A 55 9.45 -21.23 -10.59
CA ILE A 55 10.10 -20.78 -9.37
C ILE A 55 11.40 -20.04 -9.72
N PRO A 56 11.60 -18.80 -9.24
CA PRO A 56 12.83 -18.06 -9.51
C PRO A 56 14.07 -18.83 -9.02
N GLN A 57 15.15 -18.81 -9.80
CA GLN A 57 16.39 -19.51 -9.44
C GLN A 57 16.93 -19.05 -8.07
N ALA A 58 16.79 -17.77 -7.76
CA ALA A 58 17.21 -17.15 -6.50
C ALA A 58 16.20 -17.31 -5.35
N TRP A 59 15.09 -18.05 -5.56
CA TRP A 59 14.11 -18.29 -4.50
C TRP A 59 14.77 -19.00 -3.30
N PRO A 60 14.63 -18.48 -2.06
CA PRO A 60 15.28 -19.04 -0.89
C PRO A 60 14.90 -20.51 -0.66
N GLN A 61 15.87 -21.34 -0.24
CA GLN A 61 15.58 -22.73 0.14
C GLN A 61 14.93 -22.82 1.52
N ARG A 62 15.39 -21.98 2.46
CA ARG A 62 14.79 -21.85 3.79
C ARG A 62 13.42 -21.17 3.68
N SER A 63 12.43 -21.68 4.41
CA SER A 63 11.15 -20.99 4.56
C SER A 63 11.35 -19.62 5.19
N PRO A 64 10.82 -18.54 4.58
CA PRO A 64 10.84 -17.23 5.23
C PRO A 64 9.92 -17.25 6.46
N ASP A 65 10.19 -16.38 7.43
CA ASP A 65 9.26 -16.17 8.55
C ASP A 65 8.02 -15.40 8.05
N TYR A 66 8.19 -14.47 7.12
CA TYR A 66 7.12 -13.63 6.60
C TYR A 66 7.15 -13.49 5.07
N LEU A 67 5.98 -13.40 4.47
CA LEU A 67 5.81 -13.03 3.06
C LEU A 67 5.01 -11.73 2.98
N VAL A 68 5.52 -10.74 2.25
CA VAL A 68 4.80 -9.49 1.97
C VAL A 68 4.59 -9.41 0.46
N TYR A 69 3.34 -9.37 0.02
CA TYR A 69 2.96 -9.17 -1.37
C TYR A 69 2.60 -7.70 -1.60
N CYS A 70 3.56 -6.92 -2.10
CA CYS A 70 3.50 -5.47 -2.32
C CYS A 70 3.69 -5.11 -3.81
N VAL A 71 3.03 -5.85 -4.70
CA VAL A 71 3.13 -5.66 -6.14
C VAL A 71 2.24 -4.51 -6.60
N ALA A 72 2.69 -3.76 -7.60
CA ALA A 72 1.86 -2.82 -8.34
C ALA A 72 1.80 -3.24 -9.80
N ALA A 73 0.60 -3.20 -10.40
CA ALA A 73 0.42 -3.49 -11.82
C ALA A 73 1.20 -2.48 -12.68
N SER A 74 1.88 -2.98 -13.73
CA SER A 74 2.61 -2.11 -14.67
C SER A 74 1.68 -1.49 -15.72
N GLN A 75 0.62 -2.23 -16.08
CA GLN A 75 -0.44 -1.78 -16.97
C GLN A 75 -1.69 -1.46 -16.13
N HIS A 76 -2.34 -0.34 -16.45
CA HIS A 76 -3.50 0.17 -15.72
C HIS A 76 -4.80 -0.20 -16.45
N ASP A 77 -4.91 -1.47 -16.83
CA ASP A 77 -6.08 -2.11 -17.42
C ASP A 77 -6.42 -3.40 -16.65
N GLU A 78 -7.54 -4.03 -17.01
CA GLU A 78 -8.03 -5.21 -16.30
C GLU A 78 -7.07 -6.40 -16.41
N ALA A 79 -6.49 -6.64 -17.58
CA ALA A 79 -5.54 -7.72 -17.81
C ALA A 79 -4.25 -7.53 -16.98
N GLY A 80 -3.71 -6.30 -16.94
CA GLY A 80 -2.55 -5.97 -16.14
C GLY A 80 -2.78 -6.14 -14.64
N TYR A 81 -3.98 -5.79 -14.16
CA TYR A 81 -4.38 -6.04 -12.78
C TYR A 81 -4.51 -7.54 -12.49
N GLN A 82 -5.16 -8.30 -13.37
CA GLN A 82 -5.33 -9.74 -13.20
C GLN A 82 -3.96 -10.44 -13.10
N ALA A 83 -3.07 -10.15 -14.04
CA ALA A 83 -1.72 -10.72 -14.08
C ALA A 83 -0.91 -10.38 -12.81
N ALA A 84 -1.00 -9.12 -12.36
CA ALA A 84 -0.19 -8.64 -11.24
C ALA A 84 -0.69 -9.09 -9.85
N TYR A 85 -2.01 -9.12 -9.64
CA TYR A 85 -2.58 -9.36 -8.30
C TYR A 85 -3.12 -10.77 -8.12
N VAL A 86 -3.76 -11.35 -9.14
CA VAL A 86 -4.36 -12.68 -9.05
C VAL A 86 -3.35 -13.73 -9.48
N ASP A 87 -2.86 -13.66 -10.72
CA ASP A 87 -1.99 -14.69 -11.28
C ASP A 87 -0.62 -14.70 -10.56
N GLY A 88 -0.02 -13.54 -10.36
CA GLY A 88 1.21 -13.40 -9.59
C GLY A 88 1.09 -13.94 -8.16
N MET A 89 -0.04 -13.75 -7.50
CA MET A 89 -0.28 -14.32 -6.17
C MET A 89 -0.39 -15.84 -6.23
N ARG A 90 -1.12 -16.39 -7.23
CA ARG A 90 -1.19 -17.84 -7.44
C ARG A 90 0.18 -18.45 -7.67
N HIS A 91 1.03 -17.81 -8.46
CA HIS A 91 2.40 -18.27 -8.70
C HIS A 91 3.22 -18.29 -7.41
N VAL A 92 3.21 -17.20 -6.62
CA VAL A 92 3.92 -17.15 -5.34
C VAL A 92 3.44 -18.22 -4.36
N LEU A 93 2.12 -18.42 -4.25
CA LEU A 93 1.56 -19.48 -3.40
C LEU A 93 1.95 -20.88 -3.89
N ALA A 94 2.00 -21.10 -5.20
CA ALA A 94 2.46 -22.35 -5.79
C ALA A 94 3.96 -22.59 -5.51
N TRP A 95 4.80 -21.56 -5.62
CA TRP A 95 6.23 -21.65 -5.31
C TRP A 95 6.49 -22.01 -3.84
N LEU A 96 5.74 -21.40 -2.92
CA LEU A 96 5.79 -21.75 -1.50
C LEU A 96 5.39 -23.22 -1.29
N ALA A 97 4.29 -23.66 -1.90
CA ALA A 97 3.79 -25.03 -1.77
C ALA A 97 4.79 -26.07 -2.31
N GLU A 98 5.36 -25.83 -3.50
CA GLU A 98 6.35 -26.72 -4.12
C GLU A 98 7.63 -26.82 -3.29
N ARG A 99 8.03 -25.74 -2.60
CA ARG A 99 9.18 -25.72 -1.68
C ARG A 99 8.83 -26.21 -0.27
N GLY A 100 7.58 -26.55 0.01
CA GLY A 100 7.11 -26.92 1.36
C GLY A 100 7.27 -25.79 2.38
N GLN A 101 7.26 -24.53 1.94
CA GLN A 101 7.48 -23.34 2.76
C GLN A 101 6.16 -22.83 3.32
N ARG A 102 6.15 -22.50 4.61
CA ARG A 102 4.99 -21.98 5.32
C ARG A 102 5.41 -20.78 6.17
N PRO A 103 5.41 -19.57 5.59
CA PRO A 103 5.52 -18.34 6.34
C PRO A 103 4.59 -18.33 7.56
N ARG A 104 5.04 -17.71 8.65
CA ARG A 104 4.25 -17.46 9.86
C ARG A 104 3.05 -16.58 9.53
N ARG A 105 3.24 -15.60 8.63
CA ARG A 105 2.16 -14.76 8.11
C ARG A 105 2.45 -14.26 6.69
N LEU A 106 1.36 -14.08 5.93
CA LEU A 106 1.29 -13.37 4.66
C LEU A 106 0.65 -12.00 4.85
N LEU A 107 1.34 -10.92 4.49
CA LEU A 107 0.73 -9.60 4.33
C LEU A 107 0.47 -9.34 2.85
N PHE A 108 -0.78 -9.07 2.49
CA PHE A 108 -1.17 -8.70 1.13
C PHE A 108 -1.54 -7.22 1.06
N VAL A 109 -0.79 -6.45 0.27
CA VAL A 109 -1.07 -5.03 0.05
C VAL A 109 -2.22 -4.90 -0.94
N SER A 110 -3.36 -4.48 -0.43
CA SER A 110 -4.60 -4.25 -1.16
C SER A 110 -4.86 -2.75 -1.36
N SER A 111 -6.05 -2.41 -1.84
CA SER A 111 -6.50 -1.05 -2.09
C SER A 111 -7.87 -0.77 -1.48
N SER A 112 -8.06 0.46 -1.00
CA SER A 112 -9.37 0.98 -0.61
C SER A 112 -10.39 1.11 -1.75
N SER A 113 -10.02 0.78 -3.00
CA SER A 113 -10.94 0.70 -4.15
C SER A 113 -11.94 -0.46 -4.05
N VAL A 114 -11.72 -1.43 -3.16
CA VAL A 114 -12.65 -2.54 -2.92
C VAL A 114 -13.96 -2.11 -2.25
N PHE A 115 -13.95 -0.97 -1.57
CA PHE A 115 -15.09 -0.44 -0.84
C PHE A 115 -16.11 0.24 -1.76
N ALA A 116 -17.40 0.03 -1.48
CA ALA A 116 -18.51 0.47 -2.32
C ALA A 116 -18.97 1.92 -2.08
N GLN A 117 -18.61 2.50 -0.93
CA GLN A 117 -19.16 3.77 -0.43
C GLN A 117 -18.71 4.97 -1.29
N LYS A 118 -19.64 5.92 -1.49
CA LYS A 118 -19.48 7.02 -2.44
C LYS A 118 -20.01 8.38 -1.97
N GLU A 119 -20.68 8.44 -0.82
CA GLU A 119 -21.44 9.61 -0.35
C GLU A 119 -20.77 10.28 0.88
N GLY A 120 -19.48 9.99 1.10
CA GLY A 120 -18.69 10.59 2.16
C GLY A 120 -18.86 9.90 3.51
N GLU A 121 -19.37 8.67 3.55
CA GLU A 121 -19.58 7.91 4.78
C GLU A 121 -18.26 7.63 5.51
N TRP A 122 -18.30 7.58 6.84
CA TRP A 122 -17.20 6.98 7.61
C TRP A 122 -17.27 5.46 7.48
N ILE A 123 -16.13 4.84 7.17
CA ILE A 123 -15.99 3.40 7.01
C ILE A 123 -14.81 2.86 7.80
N ASP A 124 -14.92 1.59 8.20
CA ASP A 124 -13.83 0.80 8.77
C ASP A 124 -13.65 -0.51 7.98
N GLU A 125 -12.85 -1.44 8.47
CA GLU A 125 -12.59 -2.71 7.79
C GLU A 125 -13.82 -3.61 7.62
N THR A 126 -14.90 -3.36 8.36
CA THR A 126 -16.16 -4.12 8.29
C THR A 126 -17.09 -3.63 7.19
N ALA A 127 -16.79 -2.48 6.57
CA ALA A 127 -17.62 -1.91 5.53
C ALA A 127 -17.74 -2.83 4.30
N PRO A 128 -18.91 -2.89 3.64
CA PRO A 128 -19.14 -3.72 2.47
C PRO A 128 -18.13 -3.46 1.34
N THR A 129 -17.57 -4.54 0.81
CA THR A 129 -16.67 -4.53 -0.36
C THR A 129 -17.40 -4.97 -1.62
N GLU A 130 -18.09 -4.03 -2.25
CA GLU A 130 -18.85 -4.22 -3.49
C GLU A 130 -18.33 -3.29 -4.59
N PRO A 131 -17.10 -3.52 -5.10
CA PRO A 131 -16.48 -2.64 -6.07
C PRO A 131 -17.17 -2.75 -7.44
N GLU A 132 -17.46 -1.61 -8.06
CA GLU A 132 -18.01 -1.58 -9.42
C GLU A 132 -16.92 -1.69 -10.50
N GLY A 133 -15.79 -1.02 -10.30
CA GLY A 133 -14.68 -0.98 -11.24
C GLY A 133 -13.84 -2.26 -11.24
N TYR A 134 -13.25 -2.59 -12.41
CA TYR A 134 -12.44 -3.79 -12.58
C TYR A 134 -11.31 -3.88 -11.54
N SER A 135 -10.65 -2.75 -11.24
CA SER A 135 -9.49 -2.72 -10.33
C SER A 135 -9.85 -3.17 -8.92
N GLY A 136 -11.00 -2.73 -8.40
CA GLY A 136 -11.50 -3.17 -7.10
C GLY A 136 -11.95 -4.63 -7.12
N LYS A 137 -12.59 -5.09 -8.21
CA LYS A 137 -13.02 -6.50 -8.35
C LYS A 137 -11.84 -7.46 -8.35
N VAL A 138 -10.82 -7.18 -9.17
CA VAL A 138 -9.59 -7.98 -9.23
C VAL A 138 -8.84 -7.94 -7.90
N MET A 139 -8.76 -6.77 -7.26
CA MET A 139 -8.13 -6.65 -5.94
C MET A 139 -8.85 -7.52 -4.89
N LEU A 140 -10.18 -7.50 -4.87
CA LEU A 140 -10.97 -8.31 -3.95
C LEU A 140 -10.84 -9.81 -4.24
N GLU A 141 -10.68 -10.22 -5.50
CA GLU A 141 -10.32 -11.60 -5.83
C GLU A 141 -8.95 -11.99 -5.25
N ALA A 142 -7.94 -11.14 -5.42
CA ALA A 142 -6.60 -11.37 -4.89
C ALA A 142 -6.57 -11.40 -3.36
N GLU A 143 -7.33 -10.53 -2.68
CA GLU A 143 -7.53 -10.58 -1.21
C GLU A 143 -8.02 -11.97 -0.78
N ARG A 144 -9.05 -12.50 -1.45
CA ARG A 144 -9.61 -13.82 -1.13
C ARG A 144 -8.59 -14.94 -1.33
N LEU A 145 -7.74 -14.85 -2.36
CA LEU A 145 -6.66 -15.81 -2.57
C LEU A 145 -5.62 -15.77 -1.45
N ALA A 146 -5.24 -14.56 -0.99
CA ALA A 146 -4.32 -14.39 0.12
C ALA A 146 -4.86 -15.00 1.41
N LEU A 147 -6.12 -14.69 1.75
CA LEU A 147 -6.78 -15.18 2.95
C LEU A 147 -7.06 -16.70 2.89
N ALA A 148 -7.31 -17.24 1.69
CA ALA A 148 -7.50 -18.68 1.47
C ALA A 148 -6.18 -19.46 1.27
N SER A 149 -5.02 -18.84 1.51
CA SER A 149 -3.71 -19.48 1.28
C SER A 149 -3.40 -20.67 2.21
N GLY A 150 -4.20 -20.87 3.26
CA GLY A 150 -3.96 -21.88 4.29
C GLY A 150 -2.83 -21.52 5.27
N MET A 151 -2.42 -20.25 5.28
CA MET A 151 -1.50 -19.63 6.23
C MET A 151 -2.20 -18.45 6.91
N PRO A 152 -1.79 -18.04 8.12
CA PRO A 152 -2.23 -16.77 8.68
C PRO A 152 -1.95 -15.64 7.69
N ALA A 153 -2.94 -14.80 7.42
CA ALA A 153 -2.82 -13.74 6.43
C ALA A 153 -3.57 -12.49 6.89
N SER A 154 -3.05 -11.33 6.51
CA SER A 154 -3.73 -10.05 6.70
C SER A 154 -3.67 -9.23 5.41
N VAL A 155 -4.81 -8.69 4.99
CA VAL A 155 -4.90 -7.73 3.88
C VAL A 155 -4.77 -6.31 4.40
N ILE A 156 -4.03 -5.47 3.68
CA ILE A 156 -3.78 -4.08 4.06
C ILE A 156 -4.32 -3.19 2.94
N ARG A 157 -5.53 -2.64 3.14
CA ARG A 157 -6.22 -1.79 2.17
C ARG A 157 -5.64 -0.38 2.24
N LEU A 158 -4.56 -0.15 1.50
CA LEU A 158 -3.94 1.18 1.42
C LEU A 158 -4.87 2.16 0.69
N THR A 159 -4.86 3.41 1.16
CA THR A 159 -5.56 4.53 0.54
C THR A 159 -4.63 5.28 -0.43
N GLY A 160 -4.91 6.55 -0.74
CA GLY A 160 -4.13 7.34 -1.69
C GLY A 160 -2.69 7.57 -1.21
N ILE A 161 -1.77 6.76 -1.70
CA ILE A 161 -0.35 6.85 -1.32
C ILE A 161 0.27 8.10 -1.94
N TYR A 162 0.84 8.96 -1.10
CA TYR A 162 1.60 10.14 -1.51
C TYR A 162 2.96 10.16 -0.80
N GLY A 163 3.88 11.01 -1.26
CA GLY A 163 5.24 11.04 -0.73
C GLY A 163 6.24 11.47 -1.80
N PRO A 164 7.54 11.52 -1.47
CA PRO A 164 8.60 11.77 -2.45
C PRO A 164 8.50 10.81 -3.64
N GLY A 165 8.45 11.36 -4.86
CA GLY A 165 8.22 10.59 -6.09
C GLY A 165 6.76 10.26 -6.41
N ARG A 166 5.81 10.65 -5.54
CA ARG A 166 4.35 10.50 -5.71
C ARG A 166 3.63 11.84 -5.55
N GLU A 167 4.06 12.80 -6.35
CA GLU A 167 3.71 14.22 -6.18
C GLU A 167 2.64 14.70 -7.17
N TRP A 168 1.74 13.80 -7.60
CA TRP A 168 0.73 14.13 -8.60
C TRP A 168 -0.15 15.30 -8.16
N LEU A 169 -0.66 15.29 -6.92
CA LEU A 169 -1.51 16.37 -6.42
C LEU A 169 -0.75 17.69 -6.32
N LEU A 170 0.50 17.68 -5.83
CA LEU A 170 1.38 18.87 -5.83
C LEU A 170 1.55 19.44 -7.24
N SER A 171 1.78 18.57 -8.22
CA SER A 171 1.93 18.95 -9.62
C SER A 171 0.64 19.55 -10.19
N GLN A 172 -0.52 19.00 -9.83
CA GLN A 172 -1.82 19.56 -10.22
C GLN A 172 -2.04 20.94 -9.58
N VAL A 173 -1.78 21.07 -8.27
CA VAL A 173 -1.93 22.35 -7.56
C VAL A 173 -1.06 23.44 -8.18
N ARG A 174 0.20 23.15 -8.53
CA ARG A 174 1.08 24.08 -9.27
C ARG A 174 0.49 24.56 -10.60
N GLN A 175 -0.36 23.75 -11.23
CA GLN A 175 -1.04 24.08 -12.49
C GLN A 175 -2.40 24.75 -12.28
N GLY A 176 -2.74 25.16 -11.05
CA GLY A 176 -3.99 25.86 -10.76
C GLY A 176 -5.21 24.95 -10.59
N TYR A 177 -5.02 23.67 -10.25
CA TYR A 177 -6.08 22.66 -10.12
C TYR A 177 -7.31 23.13 -9.33
N ARG A 178 -8.48 23.00 -9.96
CA ARG A 178 -9.79 23.28 -9.37
C ARG A 178 -10.55 21.99 -9.05
N VAL A 179 -11.18 21.96 -7.88
CA VAL A 179 -12.01 20.84 -7.40
C VAL A 179 -13.39 21.34 -6.98
N ALA A 180 -14.40 20.47 -7.07
CA ALA A 180 -15.74 20.80 -6.62
C ALA A 180 -15.78 20.85 -5.08
N GLU A 181 -16.42 21.89 -4.54
CA GLU A 181 -16.68 22.02 -3.11
C GLU A 181 -17.95 21.28 -2.70
N GLU A 182 -18.98 21.30 -3.57
CA GLU A 182 -20.30 20.75 -3.26
C GLU A 182 -20.83 19.73 -4.29
N PRO A 183 -21.32 18.56 -3.84
CA PRO A 183 -21.03 17.95 -2.54
C PRO A 183 -19.53 17.70 -2.33
N PRO A 184 -19.07 17.66 -1.06
CA PRO A 184 -17.66 17.45 -0.74
C PRO A 184 -17.17 16.08 -1.20
N LEU A 185 -15.99 16.07 -1.82
CA LEU A 185 -15.28 14.86 -2.22
C LEU A 185 -14.20 14.53 -1.19
N TYR A 186 -14.46 13.58 -0.30
CA TYR A 186 -13.49 13.17 0.71
C TYR A 186 -12.36 12.34 0.08
N GLY A 187 -11.13 12.75 0.33
CA GLY A 187 -9.91 12.04 -0.05
C GLY A 187 -9.29 11.35 1.15
N ASN A 188 -8.85 10.10 0.95
CA ASN A 188 -8.11 9.34 1.95
C ASN A 188 -6.69 9.18 1.45
N ARG A 189 -5.72 9.34 2.33
CA ARG A 189 -4.32 9.28 1.96
C ARG A 189 -3.46 8.72 3.08
N ILE A 190 -2.30 8.23 2.70
CA ILE A 190 -1.28 7.74 3.61
C ILE A 190 0.08 8.09 3.02
N HIS A 191 0.99 8.60 3.83
CA HIS A 191 2.34 8.89 3.37
C HIS A 191 3.07 7.58 3.03
N ALA A 192 3.96 7.57 2.04
CA ALA A 192 4.61 6.35 1.56
C ALA A 192 5.49 5.70 2.64
N GLU A 193 6.11 6.50 3.51
CA GLU A 193 6.83 5.97 4.68
C GLU A 193 5.87 5.38 5.73
N ASP A 194 4.67 5.93 5.89
CA ASP A 194 3.66 5.40 6.82
C ASP A 194 3.00 4.12 6.30
N ALA A 195 2.82 4.00 4.99
CA ALA A 195 2.37 2.74 4.39
C ALA A 195 3.37 1.61 4.66
N ALA A 196 4.67 1.91 4.60
CA ALA A 196 5.73 0.99 4.97
C ALA A 196 5.79 0.74 6.49
N SER A 197 5.64 1.79 7.31
CA SER A 197 5.70 1.69 8.77
C SER A 197 4.55 0.87 9.33
N LEU A 198 3.36 0.98 8.74
CA LEU A 198 2.20 0.14 9.06
C LEU A 198 2.51 -1.34 8.87
N MET A 199 3.08 -1.70 7.71
CA MET A 199 3.46 -3.08 7.43
C MET A 199 4.56 -3.57 8.38
N ALA A 200 5.60 -2.75 8.60
CA ALA A 200 6.69 -3.09 9.51
C ALA A 200 6.20 -3.28 10.95
N PHE A 201 5.26 -2.44 11.38
CA PHE A 201 4.61 -2.53 12.69
C PHE A 201 3.82 -3.83 12.84
N LEU A 202 2.97 -4.17 11.86
CA LEU A 202 2.18 -5.41 11.90
C LEU A 202 3.09 -6.65 11.93
N LEU A 203 4.14 -6.70 11.10
CA LEU A 203 5.11 -7.79 11.12
C LEU A 203 5.82 -7.93 12.48
N GLN A 204 6.21 -6.81 13.08
CA GLN A 204 6.86 -6.81 14.39
C GLN A 204 5.89 -7.24 15.50
N ALA A 205 4.65 -6.75 15.48
CA ALA A 205 3.62 -7.12 16.44
C ALA A 205 3.32 -8.63 16.39
N ASP A 206 3.19 -9.21 15.20
CA ASP A 206 3.02 -10.66 15.05
C ASP A 206 4.25 -11.44 15.54
N ALA A 207 5.46 -10.94 15.27
CA ALA A 207 6.69 -11.55 15.77
C ALA A 207 6.77 -11.55 17.31
N GLU A 208 6.18 -10.56 17.95
CA GLU A 208 6.05 -10.40 19.41
C GLU A 208 4.85 -11.17 20.00
N GLY A 209 4.06 -11.85 19.16
CA GLY A 209 2.94 -12.69 19.59
C GLY A 209 1.60 -11.95 19.70
N VAL A 210 1.49 -10.73 19.18
CA VAL A 210 0.21 -10.02 19.08
C VAL A 210 -0.66 -10.71 18.02
N ALA A 211 -1.88 -11.08 18.41
CA ALA A 211 -2.87 -11.60 17.47
C ALA A 211 -3.33 -10.47 16.53
N LEU A 212 -3.16 -10.66 15.23
CA LEU A 212 -3.61 -9.71 14.22
C LEU A 212 -4.85 -10.22 13.50
N GLU A 213 -5.75 -9.28 13.21
CA GLU A 213 -6.92 -9.45 12.35
C GLU A 213 -6.55 -9.70 10.87
N ASP A 214 -7.53 -10.19 10.11
CA ASP A 214 -7.37 -10.51 8.68
C ASP A 214 -7.34 -9.27 7.77
N CYS A 215 -7.69 -8.09 8.28
CA CYS A 215 -7.79 -6.86 7.48
C CYS A 215 -7.41 -5.61 8.31
N TYR A 216 -6.71 -4.67 7.67
CA TYR A 216 -6.42 -3.32 8.16
C TYR A 216 -6.57 -2.29 7.05
N ILE A 217 -7.04 -1.09 7.37
CA ILE A 217 -7.00 0.06 6.48
C ILE A 217 -5.73 0.88 6.72
N GLY A 218 -4.99 1.18 5.65
CA GLY A 218 -3.86 2.13 5.69
C GLY A 218 -4.28 3.53 5.26
N VAL A 219 -4.49 4.39 6.25
CA VAL A 219 -4.85 5.81 6.10
C VAL A 219 -4.24 6.61 7.24
N ASP A 220 -3.95 7.89 6.99
CA ASP A 220 -3.59 8.86 8.03
C ASP A 220 -4.79 9.16 8.97
N ASP A 221 -4.58 10.04 9.96
CA ASP A 221 -5.59 10.39 10.96
C ASP A 221 -6.59 11.46 10.44
N ASP A 222 -6.41 11.99 9.21
CA ASP A 222 -7.18 13.13 8.69
C ASP A 222 -7.77 12.93 7.27
N PRO A 223 -8.77 12.05 7.10
CA PRO A 223 -9.62 12.02 5.92
C PRO A 223 -10.34 13.36 5.68
N ALA A 224 -9.82 14.15 4.74
CA ALA A 224 -10.30 15.50 4.47
C ALA A 224 -10.94 15.66 3.08
N PRO A 225 -11.91 16.60 2.93
CA PRO A 225 -12.37 17.05 1.62
C PRO A 225 -11.20 17.45 0.72
N LEU A 226 -11.24 17.05 -0.56
CA LEU A 226 -10.19 17.37 -1.52
C LEU A 226 -10.07 18.88 -1.74
N ALA A 227 -11.19 19.62 -1.63
CA ALA A 227 -11.19 21.08 -1.66
C ALA A 227 -10.30 21.69 -0.57
N ASP A 228 -10.42 21.21 0.67
CA ASP A 228 -9.62 21.69 1.80
C ASP A 228 -8.14 21.40 1.61
N VAL A 229 -7.81 20.20 1.13
CA VAL A 229 -6.41 19.82 0.85
C VAL A 229 -5.81 20.67 -0.26
N VAL A 230 -6.56 20.91 -1.34
CA VAL A 230 -6.13 21.78 -2.44
C VAL A 230 -5.97 23.21 -1.96
N ALA A 231 -6.92 23.73 -1.18
CA ALA A 231 -6.85 25.09 -0.62
C ALA A 231 -5.61 25.28 0.25
N TRP A 232 -5.36 24.35 1.18
CA TRP A 232 -4.18 24.39 2.04
C TRP A 232 -2.88 24.30 1.23
N LEU A 233 -2.79 23.39 0.25
CA LEU A 233 -1.60 23.27 -0.60
C LEU A 233 -1.33 24.55 -1.40
N ARG A 234 -2.38 25.18 -1.94
CA ARG A 234 -2.24 26.44 -2.68
C ARG A 234 -1.68 27.54 -1.80
N GLU A 235 -2.23 27.70 -0.60
CA GLU A 235 -1.75 28.67 0.38
C GLU A 235 -0.29 28.41 0.73
N TYR A 236 0.03 27.17 1.10
CA TYR A 236 1.38 26.78 1.52
C TYR A 236 2.42 26.95 0.39
N MET A 237 2.02 26.70 -0.86
CA MET A 237 2.90 26.82 -2.03
C MET A 237 2.92 28.23 -2.67
N GLY A 238 2.09 29.16 -2.18
CA GLY A 238 1.95 30.50 -2.76
C GLY A 238 1.30 30.51 -4.16
N VAL A 239 0.47 29.52 -4.49
CA VAL A 239 -0.21 29.44 -5.80
C VAL A 239 -1.51 30.23 -5.77
N THR A 240 -1.52 31.39 -6.44
CA THR A 240 -2.69 32.29 -6.50
C THR A 240 -3.55 32.09 -7.75
N GLU A 241 -2.95 31.63 -8.84
CA GLU A 241 -3.63 31.44 -10.13
C GLU A 241 -4.50 30.18 -10.11
N TRP A 242 -5.61 30.22 -10.85
CA TRP A 242 -6.49 29.08 -11.05
C TRP A 242 -6.51 28.73 -12.53
N SER A 243 -6.55 27.44 -12.86
CA SER A 243 -6.81 27.02 -14.24
C SER A 243 -8.24 27.36 -14.64
N ASP A 244 -8.45 27.67 -15.92
CA ASP A 244 -9.81 27.86 -16.47
C ASP A 244 -10.59 26.53 -16.52
N GLU A 245 -9.87 25.40 -16.55
CA GLU A 245 -10.47 24.06 -16.53
C GLU A 245 -10.79 23.60 -15.10
N GLN A 246 -12.04 23.19 -14.85
CA GLN A 246 -12.36 22.34 -13.72
C GLN A 246 -11.96 20.89 -14.04
N ARG A 247 -11.08 20.31 -13.23
CA ARG A 247 -10.64 18.92 -13.38
C ARG A 247 -11.24 18.08 -12.26
N VAL A 248 -12.55 17.84 -12.32
CA VAL A 248 -13.24 17.00 -11.33
C VAL A 248 -13.25 15.56 -11.81
N ARG A 249 -12.41 14.68 -11.24
CA ARG A 249 -12.61 13.23 -11.35
C ARG A 249 -13.41 12.75 -10.13
N ARG A 250 -14.71 12.50 -10.32
CA ARG A 250 -15.54 11.82 -9.32
C ARG A 250 -15.39 10.30 -9.48
N THR A 251 -14.65 9.67 -8.57
CA THR A 251 -14.77 8.23 -8.32
C THR A 251 -14.70 7.97 -6.82
N GLY A 252 -15.88 7.87 -6.19
CA GLY A 252 -16.06 7.57 -4.77
C GLY A 252 -15.70 8.70 -3.80
N SER A 253 -16.54 8.92 -2.79
CA SER A 253 -16.30 9.76 -1.62
C SER A 253 -16.55 8.92 -0.37
N LYS A 254 -15.59 8.81 0.53
CA LYS A 254 -15.70 8.10 1.82
C LYS A 254 -14.58 8.55 2.74
N ARG A 255 -14.72 8.29 4.04
CA ARG A 255 -13.72 8.59 5.07
C ARG A 255 -13.31 7.29 5.75
N CYS A 256 -12.12 6.82 5.45
CA CYS A 256 -11.59 5.58 5.98
C CYS A 256 -11.04 5.82 7.40
N SER A 257 -11.34 4.91 8.32
CA SER A 257 -10.80 4.91 9.67
C SER A 257 -9.61 3.97 9.78
N ASN A 258 -8.54 4.39 10.46
CA ASN A 258 -7.41 3.55 10.85
C ASN A 258 -7.54 3.02 12.30
N ALA A 259 -8.70 3.20 12.95
CA ALA A 259 -8.88 2.94 14.38
C ALA A 259 -8.41 1.54 14.83
N ARG A 260 -8.57 0.52 13.97
CA ARG A 260 -8.14 -0.85 14.25
C ARG A 260 -6.63 -0.96 14.49
N VAL A 261 -5.81 -0.41 13.59
CA VAL A 261 -4.36 -0.46 13.75
C VAL A 261 -3.87 0.53 14.82
N ARG A 262 -4.57 1.65 15.01
CA ARG A 262 -4.32 2.58 16.12
C ARG A 262 -4.51 1.89 17.48
N ALA A 263 -5.53 1.03 17.61
CA ALA A 263 -5.78 0.25 18.82
C ALA A 263 -4.67 -0.75 19.16
N LEU A 264 -3.87 -1.18 18.17
CA LEU A 264 -2.67 -2.00 18.39
C LEU A 264 -1.46 -1.16 18.85
N GLY A 265 -1.52 0.17 18.72
CA GLY A 265 -0.45 1.09 19.08
C GLY A 265 0.34 1.65 17.90
N TRP A 266 -0.06 1.37 16.65
CA TRP A 266 0.56 2.04 15.50
C TRP A 266 0.19 3.53 15.48
N ALA A 267 1.11 4.38 15.04
CA ALA A 267 0.89 5.79 14.80
C ALA A 267 1.61 6.21 13.51
N PRO A 268 0.95 6.94 12.60
CA PRO A 268 1.63 7.53 11.45
C PRO A 268 2.61 8.62 11.92
N GLU A 269 3.77 8.68 11.29
CA GLU A 269 4.71 9.81 11.43
C GLU A 269 4.09 11.09 10.82
N TYR A 270 3.29 10.93 9.76
CA TYR A 270 2.58 12.01 9.10
C TYR A 270 1.06 11.86 9.37
N PRO A 271 0.56 12.37 10.51
CA PRO A 271 -0.82 12.13 10.94
C PRO A 271 -1.86 12.84 10.08
N SER A 272 -1.51 13.90 9.36
CA SER A 272 -2.39 14.50 8.37
C SER A 272 -1.66 14.80 7.06
N TYR A 273 -2.44 15.17 6.06
CA TYR A 273 -1.92 15.65 4.78
C TYR A 273 -1.01 16.88 4.94
N LYS A 274 -1.20 17.70 5.99
CA LYS A 274 -0.43 18.92 6.21
C LYS A 274 1.01 18.59 6.55
N GLU A 275 1.24 17.71 7.54
CA GLU A 275 2.59 17.31 7.94
C GLU A 275 3.32 16.62 6.79
N GLY A 276 2.66 15.68 6.09
CA GLY A 276 3.34 14.94 5.02
C GLY A 276 3.63 15.78 3.78
N TYR A 277 2.71 16.65 3.34
CA TYR A 277 3.02 17.53 2.21
C TYR A 277 4.03 18.62 2.57
N ALA A 278 3.99 19.15 3.80
CA ALA A 278 5.03 20.07 4.28
C ALA A 278 6.40 19.40 4.24
N ALA A 279 6.54 18.17 4.74
CA ALA A 279 7.80 17.43 4.71
C ALA A 279 8.36 17.27 3.29
N ILE A 280 7.51 16.90 2.32
CA ILE A 280 7.89 16.81 0.90
C ILE A 280 8.38 18.16 0.37
N LEU A 281 7.64 19.24 0.65
CA LEU A 281 7.94 20.58 0.13
C LEU A 281 9.19 21.20 0.79
N GLU A 282 9.48 20.84 2.04
CA GLU A 282 10.68 21.25 2.78
C GLU A 282 11.91 20.38 2.49
N GLY A 283 11.78 19.32 1.67
CA GLY A 283 12.86 18.40 1.35
C GLY A 283 13.28 17.50 2.52
N LYS A 284 12.39 17.29 3.50
CA LYS A 284 12.58 16.35 4.60
C LYS A 284 11.99 15.01 4.19
N SER A 285 12.84 14.04 3.86
CA SER A 285 12.44 12.68 3.50
C SER A 285 13.44 11.64 3.92
#